data_AF-A0A120I9C3-F1
#
_entry.id   AF-A0A120I9C3-F1
#
_cell.length_a   1.000
_cell.length_b   1.000
_cell.length_c   1.000
_cell.angle_alpha   90.00
_cell.angle_beta   90.00
_cell.angle_gamma   90.00
#
_symmetry.space_group_name_H-M   'P 1'
#
loop_
_entity.id
_entity.type
_entity.pdbx_description
1 polymer ?
#
loop_
_entity_poly.entity_id
_entity_poly.type
_entity_poly.pdbx_seq_one_letter_code
_entity_poly.pdbx_strand_id
1 'polypeptide(L)'
;MIQIRDAILHIYDVNTSEPILSQAALDFRDETIIHYVDCKVNQVMQTGKQKNGVIPETAPIYENLQSLARDFQATTRPMTSKFFQILRLNPDIPPADLLWVSIVLNDFPFVGMFKLNHNESFTHFVATDEEVLRNDLIVHRSILPKAKQAIDEGFLYCPTTSEYFLIEKNHLMEETGERMPYLSEVFLGIEANLNMNENIKIIRKGVEKTAKHYNEADYQALAEAKDILYHAVYDDQEFDNRKLADQLYGDNVSQKQTYLRETEEMGMIHQQAASPDMLSAKMQRQKLKFDNGIELTIPLELFNDPEVVEIKNNPDGTIGIELKNIESIKNMF
;
A
#
# COMPACT_ATOMS: atom_id res chain seq x y z
N MET A 1 -7.58 -17.89 -6.34
CA MET A 1 -8.67 -18.13 -5.36
C MET A 1 -8.02 -18.30 -4.00
N ILE A 2 -8.50 -17.61 -2.97
CA ILE A 2 -7.98 -17.73 -1.61
C ILE A 2 -8.75 -18.82 -0.88
N GLN A 3 -8.04 -19.77 -0.28
CA GLN A 3 -8.63 -20.76 0.62
C GLN A 3 -8.15 -20.47 2.05
N ILE A 4 -9.08 -20.18 2.96
CA ILE A 4 -8.73 -19.96 4.37
C ILE A 4 -8.64 -21.31 5.08
N ARG A 5 -7.50 -21.60 5.70
CA ARG A 5 -7.27 -22.82 6.51
C ARG A 5 -7.61 -22.58 7.97
N ASP A 6 -7.15 -21.46 8.52
CA ASP A 6 -7.39 -21.06 9.89
C ASP A 6 -7.34 -19.52 10.00
N ALA A 7 -8.07 -18.94 10.95
CA ALA A 7 -7.89 -17.55 11.35
C ALA A 7 -8.30 -17.38 12.81
N ILE A 8 -7.56 -16.55 13.54
CA ILE A 8 -7.79 -16.31 14.95
C ILE A 8 -7.68 -14.82 15.25
N LEU A 9 -8.64 -14.32 16.02
CA LEU A 9 -8.67 -12.93 16.48
C LEU A 9 -8.16 -12.86 17.92
N HIS A 10 -7.16 -12.02 18.17
CA HIS A 10 -6.71 -11.67 19.50
C HIS A 10 -7.02 -10.21 19.77
N ILE A 11 -7.58 -9.93 20.95
CA ILE A 11 -8.16 -8.61 21.28
C ILE A 11 -7.19 -7.85 22.16
N TYR A 12 -6.99 -6.57 21.88
CA TYR A 12 -6.33 -5.64 22.78
C TYR A 12 -7.36 -4.96 23.66
N ASP A 13 -7.44 -5.33 24.94
CA ASP A 13 -8.34 -4.66 25.86
C ASP A 13 -7.71 -3.35 26.35
N VAL A 14 -8.19 -2.24 25.80
CA VAL A 14 -7.75 -0.89 26.13
C VAL A 14 -7.98 -0.52 27.61
N ASN A 15 -8.92 -1.18 28.31
CA ASN A 15 -9.23 -0.87 29.70
C ASN A 15 -8.21 -1.48 30.67
N THR A 16 -7.75 -2.70 30.36
CA THR A 16 -6.80 -3.43 31.18
C THR A 16 -5.35 -3.32 30.69
N SER A 17 -5.15 -2.86 29.44
CA SER A 17 -3.86 -2.86 28.75
C SER A 17 -3.24 -4.26 28.63
N GLU A 18 -4.06 -5.29 28.58
CA GLU A 18 -3.66 -6.70 28.50
C GLU A 18 -4.28 -7.38 27.27
N PRO A 19 -3.57 -8.35 26.65
CA PRO A 19 -4.13 -9.18 25.59
C PRO A 19 -5.25 -10.10 26.11
N ILE A 20 -6.35 -10.17 25.35
CA ILE A 20 -7.29 -11.29 25.43
C ILE A 20 -6.98 -12.25 24.28
N LEU A 21 -6.31 -13.35 24.61
CA LEU A 21 -5.84 -14.34 23.63
C LEU A 21 -6.92 -15.42 23.41
N SER A 22 -7.58 -15.39 22.25
CA SER A 22 -8.46 -16.48 21.84
C SER A 22 -7.77 -17.86 21.90
N GLN A 23 -8.55 -18.86 22.29
CA GLN A 23 -8.14 -20.27 22.33
C GLN A 23 -8.66 -21.09 21.14
N ALA A 24 -9.51 -20.49 20.30
CA ALA A 24 -10.14 -21.16 19.17
C ALA A 24 -10.12 -20.27 17.92
N ALA A 25 -10.15 -20.93 16.76
CA ALA A 25 -10.31 -20.30 15.46
C ALA A 25 -11.68 -19.62 15.29
N LEU A 26 -11.76 -18.71 14.33
CA LEU A 26 -13.02 -18.17 13.85
C LEU A 26 -13.88 -19.25 13.20
N ASP A 27 -15.20 -19.10 13.30
CA ASP A 27 -16.16 -20.05 12.75
C ASP A 27 -16.43 -19.78 11.26
N PHE A 28 -15.75 -20.51 10.39
CA PHE A 28 -15.92 -20.39 8.94
C PHE A 28 -17.20 -21.05 8.38
N ARG A 29 -18.15 -21.48 9.23
CA ARG A 29 -19.51 -21.80 8.76
C ARG A 29 -20.29 -20.55 8.38
N ASP A 30 -19.86 -19.38 8.86
CA ASP A 30 -20.44 -18.09 8.51
C ASP A 30 -19.72 -17.49 7.29
N GLU A 31 -20.45 -17.40 6.16
CA GLU A 31 -19.93 -16.80 4.91
C GLU A 31 -19.51 -15.34 5.09
N THR A 32 -20.09 -14.61 6.05
CA THR A 32 -19.72 -13.21 6.32
C THR A 32 -18.33 -13.10 6.93
N ILE A 33 -17.93 -14.07 7.76
CA ILE A 33 -16.59 -14.15 8.34
C ILE A 33 -15.57 -14.50 7.25
N ILE A 34 -15.89 -15.48 6.39
CA ILE A 34 -15.05 -15.83 5.24
C ILE A 34 -14.82 -14.61 4.36
N HIS A 35 -15.89 -13.90 3.99
CA HIS A 35 -15.81 -12.69 3.17
C HIS A 35 -14.98 -11.59 3.83
N TYR A 36 -15.13 -11.40 5.14
CA TYR A 36 -14.36 -10.41 5.89
C TYR A 36 -12.85 -10.69 5.82
N VAL A 37 -12.45 -11.93 6.09
CA VAL A 37 -11.04 -12.34 6.06
C VAL A 37 -10.47 -12.25 4.65
N ASP A 38 -11.19 -12.73 3.64
CA ASP A 38 -10.81 -12.61 2.23
C ASP A 38 -10.56 -11.15 1.82
N CYS A 39 -11.46 -10.24 2.22
CA CYS A 39 -11.25 -8.80 1.98
C CYS A 39 -9.96 -8.28 2.63
N LYS A 40 -9.61 -8.73 3.84
CA LYS A 40 -8.37 -8.27 4.52
C LYS A 40 -7.11 -8.81 3.87
N VAL A 41 -7.12 -10.07 3.42
CA VAL A 41 -6.02 -10.64 2.63
C VAL A 41 -5.80 -9.82 1.36
N ASN A 42 -6.87 -9.56 0.60
CA ASN A 42 -6.78 -8.79 -0.64
C ASN A 42 -6.27 -7.35 -0.42
N GLN A 43 -6.58 -6.74 0.72
CA GLN A 43 -6.08 -5.39 1.05
C GLN A 43 -4.56 -5.32 1.23
N VAL A 44 -3.92 -6.41 1.64
CA VAL A 44 -2.45 -6.48 1.70
C VAL A 44 -1.88 -6.84 0.34
N MET A 45 -2.49 -7.80 -0.36
CA MET A 45 -2.01 -8.36 -1.63
C MET A 45 -2.14 -7.41 -2.84
N GLN A 46 -3.16 -6.55 -2.87
CA GLN A 46 -3.57 -5.78 -4.05
C GLN A 46 -3.52 -4.28 -3.75
N THR A 47 -2.37 -3.78 -3.31
CA THR A 47 -2.19 -2.36 -3.00
C THR A 47 -0.82 -1.86 -3.41
N GLY A 48 -0.75 -0.67 -4.01
CA GLY A 48 0.52 -0.01 -4.32
C GLY A 48 1.33 0.43 -3.08
N LYS A 49 0.76 0.27 -1.88
CA LYS A 49 1.48 0.46 -0.60
C LYS A 49 2.19 -0.81 -0.13
N GLN A 50 1.95 -1.94 -0.77
CA GLN A 50 2.55 -3.21 -0.42
C GLN A 50 4.05 -3.16 -0.70
N LYS A 51 4.83 -3.45 0.33
CA LYS A 51 6.23 -3.79 0.26
C LYS A 51 6.35 -5.30 0.11
N ASN A 52 7.28 -5.77 -0.70
CA ASN A 52 7.53 -7.20 -0.90
C ASN A 52 9.03 -7.49 -0.92
N GLY A 53 9.38 -8.73 -0.61
CA GLY A 53 10.75 -9.20 -0.57
C GLY A 53 10.82 -10.61 -0.01
N VAL A 54 12.02 -11.04 0.37
CA VAL A 54 12.27 -12.36 0.97
C VAL A 54 12.81 -12.16 2.37
N ILE A 55 12.25 -12.88 3.36
CA ILE A 55 12.79 -12.90 4.72
C ILE A 55 14.00 -13.84 4.74
N PRO A 56 15.21 -13.36 5.07
CA PRO A 56 16.38 -14.23 5.16
C PRO A 56 16.27 -15.17 6.36
N GLU A 57 16.84 -16.36 6.26
CA GLU A 57 16.85 -17.36 7.34
C GLU A 57 17.54 -16.84 8.63
N THR A 58 18.41 -15.85 8.49
CA THR A 58 19.10 -15.19 9.60
C THR A 58 18.24 -14.15 10.33
N ALA A 59 17.05 -13.81 9.81
CA ALA A 59 16.17 -12.82 10.44
C ALA A 59 15.62 -13.35 11.78
N PRO A 60 15.55 -12.53 12.84
CA PRO A 60 15.08 -12.97 14.15
C PRO A 60 13.67 -13.59 14.15
N ILE A 61 12.81 -13.16 13.23
CA ILE A 61 11.43 -13.63 13.12
C ILE A 61 11.26 -14.93 12.33
N TYR A 62 12.29 -15.37 11.59
CA TYR A 62 12.18 -16.46 10.62
C TYR A 62 11.60 -17.75 11.25
N GLU A 63 12.15 -18.19 12.38
CA GLU A 63 11.68 -19.38 13.09
C GLU A 63 10.26 -19.22 13.65
N ASN A 64 9.87 -18.01 14.06
CA ASN A 64 8.49 -17.74 14.50
C ASN A 64 7.51 -17.91 13.33
N LEU A 65 7.85 -17.41 12.13
CA LEU A 65 6.99 -17.52 10.95
C LEU A 65 6.90 -18.97 10.44
N GLN A 66 8.01 -19.70 10.46
CA GLN A 66 8.03 -21.13 10.15
C GLN A 66 7.21 -21.94 11.16
N SER A 67 7.29 -21.60 12.45
CA SER A 67 6.47 -22.23 13.49
C SER A 67 4.99 -21.88 13.35
N LEU A 68 4.67 -20.65 12.96
CA LEU A 68 3.30 -20.21 12.69
C LEU A 68 2.64 -21.01 11.58
N ALA A 69 3.41 -21.44 10.57
CA ALA A 69 2.91 -22.32 9.51
C ALA A 69 2.68 -23.77 9.97
N ARG A 70 3.41 -24.25 10.99
CA ARG A 70 3.31 -25.61 11.53
C ARG A 70 2.26 -25.75 12.63
N ASP A 71 2.26 -24.83 13.58
CA ASP A 71 1.36 -24.79 14.74
C ASP A 71 0.81 -23.37 14.90
N PHE A 72 -0.18 -23.07 14.07
CA PHE A 72 -0.77 -21.74 13.92
C PHE A 72 -1.28 -21.20 15.27
N GLN A 73 -2.23 -21.89 15.90
CA GLN A 73 -2.89 -21.39 17.11
C GLN A 73 -1.96 -21.27 18.32
N ALA A 74 -0.97 -22.17 18.47
CA ALA A 74 -0.02 -22.05 19.57
C ALA A 74 0.95 -20.88 19.36
N THR A 75 1.29 -20.58 18.10
CA THR A 75 2.29 -19.55 17.76
C THR A 75 1.72 -18.13 17.72
N THR A 76 0.45 -17.94 17.35
CA THR A 76 -0.17 -16.59 17.31
C THR A 76 -0.20 -15.93 18.68
N ARG A 77 -0.38 -16.71 19.76
CA ARG A 77 -0.46 -16.21 21.15
C ARG A 77 0.81 -15.48 21.62
N PRO A 78 2.00 -16.11 21.67
CA PRO A 78 3.22 -15.41 22.07
C PRO A 78 3.60 -14.27 21.11
N MET A 79 3.30 -14.41 19.81
CA MET A 79 3.55 -13.33 18.83
C MET A 79 2.65 -12.11 19.10
N THR A 80 1.36 -12.31 19.39
CA THR A 80 0.46 -11.23 19.82
C THR A 80 0.95 -10.58 21.11
N SER A 81 1.37 -11.36 22.10
CA SER A 81 1.90 -10.80 23.36
C SER A 81 3.12 -9.91 23.11
N LYS A 82 4.06 -10.35 22.24
CA LYS A 82 5.20 -9.51 21.81
C LYS A 82 4.72 -8.23 21.13
N PHE A 83 3.75 -8.32 20.23
CA PHE A 83 3.21 -7.16 19.52
C PHE A 83 2.56 -6.14 20.48
N PHE A 84 1.73 -6.59 21.41
CA PHE A 84 1.07 -5.67 22.35
C PHE A 84 2.02 -5.04 23.36
N GLN A 85 3.15 -5.67 23.69
CA GLN A 85 4.22 -5.00 24.43
C GLN A 85 4.76 -3.78 23.68
N ILE A 86 4.92 -3.87 22.35
CA ILE A 86 5.34 -2.74 21.52
C ILE A 86 4.28 -1.63 21.58
N LEU A 87 2.99 -1.95 21.39
CA LEU A 87 1.91 -0.97 21.44
C LEU A 87 1.84 -0.27 22.80
N ARG A 88 1.97 -1.02 23.90
CA ARG A 88 1.93 -0.47 25.26
C ARG A 88 3.04 0.55 25.51
N LEU A 89 4.21 0.34 24.93
CA LEU A 89 5.35 1.24 25.07
C LEU A 89 5.30 2.42 24.11
N ASN A 90 4.42 2.42 23.10
CA ASN A 90 4.42 3.41 22.02
C ASN A 90 2.99 3.90 21.72
N PRO A 91 2.49 4.92 22.45
CA PRO A 91 1.11 5.38 22.37
C PRO A 91 0.73 6.08 21.05
N ASP A 92 1.70 6.47 20.21
CA ASP A 92 1.43 6.96 18.84
C ASP A 92 0.90 5.82 17.93
N ILE A 93 1.11 4.55 18.30
CA ILE A 93 0.54 3.39 17.60
C ILE A 93 -0.90 3.18 18.10
N PRO A 94 -1.92 3.27 17.22
CA PRO A 94 -3.31 3.13 17.64
C PRO A 94 -3.62 1.73 18.21
N PRO A 95 -4.51 1.64 19.21
CA PRO A 95 -4.99 0.35 19.73
C PRO A 95 -5.74 -0.42 18.64
N ALA A 96 -5.57 -1.74 18.64
CA ALA A 96 -6.05 -2.60 17.59
C ALA A 96 -6.17 -4.06 18.04
N ASP A 97 -7.06 -4.79 17.40
CA ASP A 97 -7.09 -6.24 17.47
C ASP A 97 -6.20 -6.84 16.38
N LEU A 98 -5.67 -8.04 16.61
CA LEU A 98 -4.84 -8.76 15.65
C LEU A 98 -5.60 -9.94 15.08
N LEU A 99 -5.90 -9.87 13.78
CA LEU A 99 -6.44 -10.97 13.02
C LEU A 99 -5.28 -11.73 12.37
N TRP A 100 -4.98 -12.91 12.90
CA TRP A 100 -4.03 -13.83 12.29
C TRP A 100 -4.74 -14.73 11.29
N VAL A 101 -4.05 -15.08 10.20
CA VAL A 101 -4.60 -15.93 9.14
C VAL A 101 -3.59 -16.98 8.69
N SER A 102 -4.11 -18.16 8.33
CA SER A 102 -3.42 -19.19 7.56
C SER A 102 -4.26 -19.50 6.34
N ILE A 103 -3.70 -19.31 5.15
CA ILE A 103 -4.41 -19.39 3.87
C ILE A 103 -3.59 -20.17 2.84
N VAL A 104 -4.24 -20.53 1.73
CA VAL A 104 -3.59 -20.94 0.49
C VAL A 104 -4.00 -19.95 -0.60
N LEU A 105 -3.00 -19.42 -1.30
CA LEU A 105 -3.18 -18.53 -2.42
C LEU A 105 -2.34 -19.07 -3.59
N ASN A 106 -3.00 -19.35 -4.72
CA ASN A 106 -2.36 -19.88 -5.93
C ASN A 106 -1.45 -21.09 -5.64
N ASP A 107 -1.97 -22.05 -4.87
CA ASP A 107 -1.29 -23.27 -4.41
C ASP A 107 -0.13 -23.07 -3.42
N PHE A 108 0.23 -21.83 -3.08
CA PHE A 108 1.23 -21.54 -2.05
C PHE A 108 0.57 -21.27 -0.69
N PRO A 109 1.10 -21.85 0.41
CA PRO A 109 0.63 -21.53 1.75
C PRO A 109 1.10 -20.13 2.15
N PHE A 110 0.25 -19.40 2.87
CA PHE A 110 0.63 -18.15 3.51
C PHE A 110 0.14 -18.13 4.96
N VAL A 111 0.92 -17.49 5.82
CA VAL A 111 0.52 -17.09 7.17
C VAL A 111 0.71 -15.60 7.34
N GLY A 112 -0.10 -14.96 8.17
CA GLY A 112 0.01 -13.51 8.34
C GLY A 112 -0.80 -12.95 9.48
N MET A 113 -0.70 -11.64 9.62
CA MET A 113 -1.36 -10.86 10.66
C MET A 113 -1.83 -9.53 10.08
N PHE A 114 -3.06 -9.15 10.41
CA PHE A 114 -3.64 -7.86 10.08
C PHE A 114 -3.97 -7.11 11.36
N LYS A 115 -3.48 -5.87 11.47
CA LYS A 115 -3.78 -4.99 12.59
C LYS A 115 -5.07 -4.24 12.31
N LEU A 116 -6.10 -4.53 13.11
CA LEU A 116 -7.44 -3.99 12.97
C LEU A 116 -7.65 -2.85 13.97
N ASN A 117 -7.27 -1.63 13.57
CA ASN A 117 -7.45 -0.42 14.38
C ASN A 117 -8.91 -0.27 14.82
N HIS A 118 -9.11 0.02 16.10
CA HIS A 118 -10.44 0.25 16.64
C HIS A 118 -11.04 1.54 16.09
N ASN A 119 -12.31 1.48 15.70
CA ASN A 119 -13.12 2.63 15.32
C ASN A 119 -14.15 2.92 16.41
N GLU A 120 -14.58 4.18 16.48
CA GLU A 120 -15.71 4.59 17.28
C GLU A 120 -17.00 4.65 16.44
N SER A 121 -18.11 4.20 17.01
CA SER A 121 -19.43 4.46 16.45
C SER A 121 -20.48 4.62 17.53
N PHE A 122 -21.51 5.40 17.21
CA PHE A 122 -22.66 5.60 18.06
C PHE A 122 -23.71 4.54 17.75
N THR A 123 -24.35 3.99 18.78
CA THR A 123 -25.61 3.24 18.65
C THR A 123 -26.65 3.80 19.61
N HIS A 124 -27.91 3.44 19.38
CA HIS A 124 -29.00 3.80 20.27
C HIS A 124 -29.08 2.82 21.44
N PHE A 125 -29.47 3.32 22.60
CA PHE A 125 -29.82 2.52 23.77
C PHE A 125 -31.17 2.98 24.29
N VAL A 126 -32.10 2.04 24.47
CA VAL A 126 -33.42 2.34 25.00
C VAL A 126 -33.37 2.09 26.50
N ALA A 127 -33.43 3.16 27.29
CA ALA A 127 -33.52 3.11 28.73
C ALA A 127 -34.98 3.30 29.16
N THR A 128 -35.39 2.57 30.20
CA THR A 128 -36.65 2.82 30.89
C THR A 128 -36.31 3.22 32.32
N ASP A 129 -36.57 4.48 32.66
CA ASP A 129 -36.39 5.00 34.01
C ASP A 129 -37.72 5.60 34.45
N GLU A 130 -38.23 5.22 35.63
CA GLU A 130 -39.48 5.73 36.21
C GLU A 130 -40.68 5.83 35.26
N GLU A 131 -40.96 4.78 34.48
CA GLU A 131 -42.07 4.70 33.49
C GLU A 131 -41.94 5.63 32.26
N VAL A 132 -40.83 6.37 32.12
CA VAL A 132 -40.54 7.19 30.94
C VAL A 132 -39.58 6.44 30.00
N LEU A 133 -40.01 6.25 28.75
CA LEU A 133 -39.18 5.71 27.69
C LEU A 133 -38.20 6.79 27.21
N ARG A 134 -36.89 6.56 27.41
CA ARG A 134 -35.82 7.45 26.96
C ARG A 134 -34.90 6.74 25.97
N ASN A 135 -34.58 7.41 24.87
CA ASN A 135 -33.61 6.94 23.90
C ASN A 135 -32.30 7.71 24.10
N ASP A 136 -31.24 7.00 24.47
CA ASP A 136 -29.89 7.54 24.64
C ASP A 136 -28.98 7.13 23.48
N LEU A 137 -27.87 7.85 23.34
CA LEU A 137 -26.77 7.48 22.46
C LEU A 137 -25.63 6.91 23.29
N ILE A 138 -25.15 5.73 22.92
CA ILE A 138 -23.95 5.11 23.51
C ILE A 138 -22.86 5.01 22.45
N VAL A 139 -21.61 5.18 22.87
CA VAL A 139 -20.43 5.07 22.00
C VAL A 139 -19.76 3.73 22.23
N HIS A 140 -19.57 2.95 21.16
CA HIS A 140 -18.70 1.78 21.15
C HIS A 140 -17.35 2.17 20.54
N ARG A 141 -16.26 1.92 21.28
CA ARG A 141 -14.90 2.33 20.91
C ARG A 141 -13.99 1.20 20.40
N SER A 142 -14.51 -0.03 20.30
CA SER A 142 -13.76 -1.22 19.87
C SER A 142 -14.35 -1.85 18.62
N ILE A 143 -14.83 -1.02 17.68
CA ILE A 143 -15.45 -1.50 16.45
C ILE A 143 -14.36 -1.78 15.42
N LEU A 144 -14.33 -3.00 14.90
CA LEU A 144 -13.39 -3.39 13.85
C LEU A 144 -13.64 -2.63 12.53
N PRO A 145 -12.61 -2.42 11.70
CA PRO A 145 -12.78 -1.85 10.36
C PRO A 145 -13.81 -2.62 9.54
N LYS A 146 -14.57 -1.95 8.68
CA LYS A 146 -15.45 -2.66 7.71
C LYS A 146 -14.63 -3.60 6.82
N ALA A 147 -15.24 -4.65 6.27
CA ALA A 147 -14.56 -5.63 5.41
C ALA A 147 -13.66 -4.96 4.35
N LYS A 148 -14.23 -4.03 3.57
CA LYS A 148 -13.54 -3.30 2.50
C LYS A 148 -12.78 -2.04 2.93
N GLN A 149 -12.82 -1.65 4.20
CA GLN A 149 -12.03 -0.52 4.71
C GLN A 149 -10.56 -0.91 4.78
N ALA A 150 -9.69 -0.17 4.09
CA ALA A 150 -8.25 -0.43 4.06
C ALA A 150 -7.68 -0.46 5.49
N ILE A 151 -6.83 -1.44 5.74
CA ILE A 151 -5.98 -1.48 6.93
C ILE A 151 -4.68 -0.73 6.67
N ASP A 152 -4.09 -0.22 7.74
CA ASP A 152 -2.84 0.55 7.65
C ASP A 152 -1.61 -0.36 7.73
N GLU A 153 -1.73 -1.49 8.44
CA GLU A 153 -0.60 -2.28 8.91
C GLU A 153 -0.97 -3.77 8.91
N GLY A 154 -0.08 -4.60 8.37
CA GLY A 154 -0.30 -6.04 8.28
C GLY A 154 0.68 -6.70 7.30
N PHE A 155 0.85 -8.01 7.45
CA PHE A 155 1.74 -8.78 6.58
C PHE A 155 1.20 -10.17 6.27
N LEU A 156 1.69 -10.73 5.17
CA LEU A 156 1.58 -12.13 4.77
C LEU A 156 2.98 -12.66 4.47
N TYR A 157 3.21 -13.95 4.74
CA TYR A 157 4.47 -14.63 4.54
C TYR A 157 4.23 -16.03 3.99
N CYS A 158 4.98 -16.40 2.94
CA CYS A 158 4.99 -17.73 2.38
C CYS A 158 6.14 -18.55 3.00
N PRO A 159 5.87 -19.59 3.83
CA PRO A 159 6.92 -20.43 4.39
C PRO A 159 7.68 -21.26 3.34
N THR A 160 7.14 -21.41 2.12
CA THR A 160 7.76 -22.19 1.04
C THR A 160 8.78 -21.36 0.25
N THR A 161 8.46 -20.12 -0.09
CA THR A 161 9.32 -19.23 -0.89
C THR A 161 10.10 -18.22 -0.04
N SER A 162 9.76 -18.13 1.26
CA SER A 162 10.17 -17.07 2.17
C SER A 162 9.78 -15.65 1.75
N GLU A 163 8.91 -15.51 0.76
CA GLU A 163 8.40 -14.22 0.32
C GLU A 163 7.45 -13.62 1.36
N TYR A 164 7.50 -12.29 1.49
CA TYR A 164 6.56 -11.55 2.31
C TYR A 164 5.85 -10.44 1.51
N PHE A 165 4.66 -10.10 1.98
CA PHE A 165 3.90 -8.92 1.58
C PHE A 165 3.58 -8.12 2.84
N LEU A 166 3.86 -6.83 2.85
CA LEU A 166 3.79 -6.00 4.04
C LEU A 166 3.19 -4.63 3.70
N ILE A 167 2.28 -4.16 4.54
CA ILE A 167 1.87 -2.76 4.59
C ILE A 167 2.15 -2.23 6.00
N GLU A 168 2.60 -0.98 6.10
CA GLU A 168 2.95 -0.39 7.38
C GLU A 168 2.88 1.13 7.34
N LYS A 169 2.88 1.73 8.54
CA LYS A 169 2.96 3.18 8.76
C LYS A 169 4.13 3.50 9.68
N ASN A 170 4.64 4.72 9.52
CA ASN A 170 5.63 5.27 10.44
C ASN A 170 4.91 5.80 11.68
N HIS A 171 5.39 5.39 12.84
CA HIS A 171 4.92 5.86 14.14
C HIS A 171 6.10 6.41 14.94
N LEU A 172 5.81 7.35 15.84
CA LEU A 172 6.79 7.84 16.79
C LEU A 172 7.09 6.75 17.81
N MET A 173 8.36 6.37 17.92
CA MET A 173 8.83 5.40 18.90
C MET A 173 9.32 6.12 20.15
N GLU A 174 8.78 5.79 21.32
CA GLU A 174 9.09 6.50 22.57
C GLU A 174 10.55 6.35 23.00
N GLU A 175 11.16 5.19 22.72
CA GLU A 175 12.55 4.92 23.13
C GLU A 175 13.57 5.75 22.34
N THR A 176 13.36 5.93 21.04
CA THR A 176 14.29 6.65 20.15
C THR A 176 13.89 8.10 19.89
N GLY A 177 12.61 8.43 20.02
CA GLY A 177 12.04 9.71 19.61
C GLY A 177 11.91 9.89 18.09
N GLU A 178 12.09 8.83 17.30
CA GLU A 178 12.08 8.88 15.84
C GLU A 178 10.80 8.27 15.25
N ARG A 179 10.41 8.73 14.05
CA ARG A 179 9.29 8.14 13.30
C ARG A 179 9.79 7.05 12.37
N MET A 180 9.43 5.80 12.65
CA MET A 180 9.92 4.64 11.89
C MET A 180 8.82 3.59 11.66
N PRO A 181 8.97 2.73 10.64
CA PRO A 181 8.09 1.60 10.40
C PRO A 181 8.37 0.45 11.39
N TYR A 182 7.72 0.49 12.55
CA TYR A 182 7.98 -0.50 13.62
C TYR A 182 7.58 -1.94 13.25
N LEU A 183 6.66 -2.15 12.31
CA LEU A 183 6.19 -3.48 11.96
C LEU A 183 7.32 -4.29 11.28
N SER A 184 7.97 -3.73 10.26
CA SER A 184 9.19 -4.32 9.68
C SER A 184 10.37 -4.27 10.64
N GLU A 185 10.73 -3.09 11.15
CA GLU A 185 12.01 -2.90 11.82
C GLU A 185 12.07 -3.47 13.25
N VAL A 186 10.97 -3.40 14.01
CA VAL A 186 10.95 -3.80 15.43
C VAL A 186 10.26 -5.15 15.63
N PHE A 187 9.06 -5.34 15.05
CA PHE A 187 8.30 -6.57 15.26
C PHE A 187 8.90 -7.74 14.47
N LEU A 188 9.08 -7.55 13.15
CA LEU A 188 9.66 -8.56 12.25
C LEU A 188 11.20 -8.55 12.25
N GLY A 189 11.84 -7.42 12.56
CA GLY A 189 13.30 -7.31 12.55
C GLY A 189 13.91 -7.47 11.16
N ILE A 190 13.28 -6.89 10.14
CA ILE A 190 13.73 -6.89 8.74
C ILE A 190 13.80 -5.47 8.18
N GLU A 191 14.66 -5.26 7.19
CA GLU A 191 14.65 -4.06 6.36
C GLU A 191 13.73 -4.30 5.16
N ALA A 192 12.64 -3.53 5.07
CA ALA A 192 11.66 -3.72 4.02
C ALA A 192 11.95 -2.85 2.79
N ASN A 193 11.86 -3.46 1.60
CA ASN A 193 11.98 -2.76 0.32
C ASN A 193 10.92 -1.66 0.15
N LEU A 194 11.17 -0.72 -0.77
CA LEU A 194 10.19 0.29 -1.15
C LEU A 194 8.95 -0.32 -1.81
N ASN A 195 7.79 0.31 -1.59
CA ASN A 195 6.56 -0.05 -2.29
C ASN A 195 6.45 0.64 -3.66
N MET A 196 5.51 0.18 -4.49
CA MET A 196 5.29 0.71 -5.84
C MET A 196 5.03 2.23 -5.85
N ASN A 197 4.27 2.75 -4.87
CA ASN A 197 4.00 4.18 -4.76
C ASN A 197 5.24 5.02 -4.41
N GLU A 198 6.13 4.48 -3.59
CA GLU A 198 7.43 5.10 -3.27
C GLU A 198 8.34 5.09 -4.49
N ASN A 199 8.42 3.97 -5.19
CA ASN A 199 9.19 3.84 -6.44
C ASN A 199 8.71 4.84 -7.50
N ILE A 200 7.40 4.94 -7.76
CA ILE A 200 6.83 5.96 -8.66
C ILE A 200 7.25 7.39 -8.28
N LYS A 201 7.28 7.71 -6.98
CA LYS A 201 7.71 9.03 -6.51
C LYS A 201 9.20 9.26 -6.75
N ILE A 202 10.03 8.24 -6.57
CA ILE A 202 11.47 8.34 -6.84
C ILE A 202 11.72 8.51 -8.33
N ILE A 203 11.09 7.71 -9.19
CA ILE A 203 11.17 7.85 -10.66
C ILE A 203 10.84 9.28 -11.06
N ARG A 204 9.68 9.78 -10.62
CA ARG A 204 9.24 11.15 -10.91
C ARG A 204 10.30 12.18 -10.51
N LYS A 205 10.86 12.08 -9.30
CA LYS A 205 11.92 12.99 -8.83
C LYS A 205 13.21 12.83 -9.64
N GLY A 206 13.58 11.60 -10.00
CA GLY A 206 14.75 11.31 -10.83
C GLY A 206 14.63 11.94 -12.21
N VAL A 207 13.47 11.82 -12.85
CA VAL A 207 13.15 12.46 -14.13
C VAL A 207 13.18 13.99 -14.00
N GLU A 208 12.50 14.56 -13.00
CA GLU A 208 12.49 16.02 -12.75
C GLU A 208 13.91 16.58 -12.54
N LYS A 209 14.75 15.88 -11.75
CA LYS A 209 16.13 16.29 -11.50
C LYS A 209 17.01 16.16 -12.74
N THR A 210 16.84 15.10 -13.52
CA THR A 210 17.59 14.87 -14.76
C THR A 210 17.24 15.95 -15.77
N ALA A 211 15.94 16.20 -16.04
CA ALA A 211 15.51 17.27 -16.95
C ALA A 211 16.08 18.64 -16.54
N LYS A 212 16.06 18.98 -15.25
CA LYS A 212 16.67 20.21 -14.73
C LYS A 212 18.19 20.27 -14.94
N HIS A 213 18.91 19.15 -14.80
CA HIS A 213 20.35 19.10 -15.02
C HIS A 213 20.74 19.42 -16.47
N TYR A 214 19.88 19.05 -17.43
CA TYR A 214 20.12 19.27 -18.87
C TYR A 214 19.33 20.46 -19.45
N ASN A 215 18.63 21.26 -18.61
CA ASN A 215 17.77 22.37 -19.03
C ASN A 215 16.66 21.97 -20.01
N GLU A 216 16.07 20.79 -19.80
CA GLU A 216 14.93 20.29 -20.57
C GLU A 216 13.62 20.49 -19.81
N ALA A 217 12.51 20.52 -20.54
CA ALA A 217 11.19 20.62 -19.93
C ALA A 217 10.79 19.26 -19.33
N ASP A 218 10.52 19.22 -18.02
CA ASP A 218 10.22 17.99 -17.29
C ASP A 218 8.86 17.37 -17.68
N TYR A 219 7.89 18.17 -18.15
CA TYR A 219 6.53 17.67 -18.43
C TYR A 219 6.47 16.58 -19.51
N GLN A 220 7.32 16.64 -20.55
CA GLN A 220 7.36 15.62 -21.60
C GLN A 220 7.98 14.33 -21.07
N ALA A 221 9.18 14.43 -20.47
CA ALA A 221 9.87 13.28 -19.90
C ALA A 221 9.05 12.59 -18.80
N LEU A 222 8.31 13.35 -18.00
CA LEU A 222 7.40 12.80 -16.99
C LEU A 222 6.19 12.07 -17.59
N ALA A 223 5.65 12.56 -18.71
CA ALA A 223 4.55 11.90 -19.38
C ALA A 223 5.02 10.60 -20.05
N GLU A 224 6.17 10.62 -20.71
CA GLU A 224 6.79 9.45 -21.34
C GLU A 224 7.18 8.39 -20.30
N ALA A 225 7.84 8.79 -19.19
CA ALA A 225 8.17 7.87 -18.11
C ALA A 225 6.93 7.20 -17.50
N LYS A 226 5.82 7.94 -17.42
CA LYS A 226 4.55 7.43 -16.92
C LYS A 226 3.90 6.44 -17.89
N ASP A 227 4.00 6.69 -19.18
CA ASP A 227 3.53 5.81 -20.25
C ASP A 227 4.28 4.49 -20.26
N ILE A 228 5.61 4.56 -20.30
CA ILE A 228 6.51 3.40 -20.19
C ILE A 228 6.18 2.57 -18.95
N LEU A 229 6.04 3.24 -17.80
CA LEU A 229 5.73 2.55 -16.54
C LEU A 229 4.35 1.89 -16.56
N TYR A 230 3.35 2.55 -17.13
CA TYR A 230 2.00 2.01 -17.22
C TYR A 230 1.98 0.73 -18.06
N HIS A 231 2.62 0.76 -19.23
CA HIS A 231 2.74 -0.40 -20.12
C HIS A 231 3.57 -1.52 -19.51
N ALA A 232 4.73 -1.25 -18.92
CA ALA A 232 5.55 -2.28 -18.27
C ALA A 232 4.76 -3.06 -17.20
N VAL A 233 3.96 -2.37 -16.38
CA VAL A 233 3.18 -3.04 -15.33
C VAL A 233 1.95 -3.78 -15.88
N TYR A 234 1.33 -3.25 -16.94
CA TYR A 234 0.13 -3.86 -17.52
C TYR A 234 0.45 -5.07 -18.40
N ASP A 235 1.52 -4.97 -19.18
CA ASP A 235 1.91 -5.95 -20.19
C ASP A 235 2.90 -6.99 -19.63
N ASP A 236 3.92 -6.55 -18.89
CA ASP A 236 5.01 -7.43 -18.41
C ASP A 236 4.82 -7.92 -16.97
N GLN A 237 3.89 -7.33 -16.20
CA GLN A 237 3.68 -7.61 -14.76
C GLN A 237 4.95 -7.49 -13.91
N GLU A 238 5.88 -6.65 -14.35
CA GLU A 238 7.12 -6.36 -13.65
C GLU A 238 7.47 -4.89 -13.78
N PHE A 239 8.29 -4.41 -12.85
CA PHE A 239 8.89 -3.10 -12.93
C PHE A 239 10.40 -3.25 -12.93
N ASP A 240 11.06 -2.68 -13.96
CA ASP A 240 12.51 -2.57 -14.05
C ASP A 240 12.93 -1.13 -14.38
N ASN A 241 13.55 -0.46 -13.41
CA ASN A 241 14.00 0.93 -13.53
C ASN A 241 15.07 1.13 -14.61
N ARG A 242 15.87 0.10 -14.91
CA ARG A 242 16.90 0.16 -15.96
C ARG A 242 16.26 0.10 -17.33
N LYS A 243 15.29 -0.82 -17.52
CA LYS A 243 14.49 -0.86 -18.75
C LYS A 243 13.73 0.45 -18.98
N LEU A 244 13.17 1.04 -17.92
CA LEU A 244 12.53 2.35 -18.00
C LEU A 244 13.52 3.42 -18.46
N ALA A 245 14.72 3.47 -17.87
CA ALA A 245 15.74 4.44 -18.25
C ALA A 245 16.23 4.24 -19.70
N ASP A 246 16.31 2.99 -20.16
CA ASP A 246 16.65 2.64 -21.55
C ASP A 246 15.60 3.16 -22.55
N GLN A 247 14.32 2.96 -22.25
CA GLN A 247 13.25 3.44 -23.12
C GLN A 247 13.13 4.97 -23.09
N LEU A 248 13.26 5.59 -21.92
CA LEU A 248 13.07 7.02 -21.73
C LEU A 248 14.21 7.87 -22.34
N TYR A 249 15.46 7.40 -22.26
CA TYR A 249 16.63 8.18 -22.69
C TYR A 249 17.32 7.62 -23.94
N GLY A 250 16.99 6.40 -24.37
CA GLY A 250 17.56 5.75 -25.54
C GLY A 250 19.10 5.75 -25.52
N ASP A 251 19.70 6.28 -26.57
CA ASP A 251 21.16 6.36 -26.73
C ASP A 251 21.81 7.48 -25.91
N ASN A 252 21.05 8.30 -25.18
CA ASN A 252 21.59 9.36 -24.33
C ASN A 252 22.16 8.79 -23.02
N VAL A 253 23.38 8.22 -23.14
CA VAL A 253 24.11 7.60 -22.02
C VAL A 253 24.27 8.55 -20.83
N SER A 254 24.46 9.85 -21.08
CA SER A 254 24.69 10.84 -20.02
C SER A 254 23.43 11.06 -19.17
N GLN A 255 22.28 11.28 -19.82
CA GLN A 255 20.99 11.42 -19.12
C GLN A 255 20.61 10.14 -18.39
N LYS A 256 20.78 8.98 -19.04
CA LYS A 256 20.53 7.66 -18.44
C LYS A 256 21.33 7.47 -17.15
N GLN A 257 22.64 7.75 -17.17
CA GLN A 257 23.50 7.61 -15.98
C GLN A 257 23.10 8.59 -14.88
N THR A 258 22.79 9.84 -15.24
CA THR A 258 22.32 10.84 -14.28
C THR A 258 21.03 10.39 -13.60
N TYR A 259 20.04 9.95 -14.38
CA TYR A 259 18.78 9.43 -13.86
C TYR A 259 18.98 8.25 -12.92
N LEU A 260 19.72 7.23 -13.36
CA LEU A 260 19.95 6.03 -12.56
C LEU A 260 20.64 6.37 -11.24
N ARG A 261 21.69 7.21 -11.26
CA ARG A 261 22.37 7.69 -10.05
C ARG A 261 21.41 8.41 -9.11
N GLU A 262 20.60 9.34 -9.61
CA GLU A 262 19.63 10.06 -8.79
C GLU A 262 18.60 9.13 -8.14
N THR A 263 18.14 8.09 -8.84
CA THR A 263 17.21 7.10 -8.27
C THR A 263 17.87 6.16 -7.26
N GLU A 264 19.10 5.72 -7.51
CA GLU A 264 19.89 4.87 -6.60
C GLU A 264 20.22 5.60 -5.30
N GLU A 265 20.61 6.88 -5.37
CA GLU A 265 20.85 7.72 -4.18
C GLU A 265 19.61 7.91 -3.31
N MET A 266 18.41 7.71 -3.87
CA MET A 266 17.14 7.74 -3.14
C MET A 266 16.71 6.36 -2.59
N GLY A 267 17.55 5.33 -2.74
CA GLY A 267 17.31 3.98 -2.21
C GLY A 267 16.46 3.08 -3.12
N MET A 268 16.30 3.44 -4.40
CA MET A 268 15.53 2.63 -5.34
C MET A 268 16.24 1.34 -5.70
N ILE A 269 15.51 0.23 -5.61
CA ILE A 269 15.94 -1.06 -6.15
C ILE A 269 15.46 -1.16 -7.60
N HIS A 270 16.31 -1.69 -8.48
CA HIS A 270 16.05 -1.66 -9.92
C HIS A 270 14.90 -2.55 -10.38
N GLN A 271 14.59 -3.63 -9.66
CA GLN A 271 13.60 -4.62 -10.10
C GLN A 271 12.63 -4.98 -8.97
N GLN A 272 11.34 -5.04 -9.31
CA GLN A 272 10.28 -5.43 -8.41
C GLN A 272 9.12 -6.05 -9.19
N ALA A 273 8.51 -7.12 -8.67
CA ALA A 273 7.25 -7.64 -9.21
C ALA A 273 6.13 -6.60 -9.05
N ALA A 274 5.30 -6.44 -10.07
CA ALA A 274 4.23 -5.45 -10.10
C ALA A 274 2.94 -6.06 -10.64
N SER A 275 1.80 -5.44 -10.33
CA SER A 275 0.54 -5.78 -10.96
C SER A 275 -0.29 -4.53 -11.22
N PRO A 276 -1.24 -4.57 -12.17
CA PRO A 276 -2.13 -3.43 -12.43
C PRO A 276 -2.87 -2.92 -11.19
N ASP A 277 -3.22 -3.82 -10.26
CA ASP A 277 -3.91 -3.47 -9.00
C ASP A 277 -3.06 -2.59 -8.07
N MET A 278 -1.73 -2.60 -8.23
CA MET A 278 -0.82 -1.76 -7.48
C MET A 278 -0.74 -0.33 -8.02
N LEU A 279 -1.17 -0.10 -9.26
CA LEU A 279 -1.19 1.23 -9.85
C LEU A 279 -2.44 2.00 -9.41
N SER A 280 -2.23 3.23 -8.95
CA SER A 280 -3.35 4.12 -8.66
C SER A 280 -4.06 4.55 -9.94
N ALA A 281 -5.36 4.83 -9.88
CA ALA A 281 -6.13 5.38 -11.00
C ALA A 281 -5.56 6.70 -11.56
N LYS A 282 -4.71 7.41 -10.81
CA LYS A 282 -3.99 8.60 -11.29
C LYS A 282 -2.95 8.27 -12.38
N MET A 283 -2.49 7.02 -12.44
CA MET A 283 -1.59 6.55 -13.49
C MET A 283 -2.29 6.51 -14.85
N GLN A 284 -3.59 6.26 -14.90
CA GLN A 284 -4.36 6.19 -16.16
C GLN A 284 -4.69 7.55 -16.77
N ARG A 285 -4.34 8.66 -16.11
CA ARG A 285 -4.73 10.02 -16.54
C ARG A 285 -3.59 11.00 -16.40
N GLN A 286 -3.27 11.72 -17.45
CA GLN A 286 -2.34 12.85 -17.41
C GLN A 286 -3.05 14.12 -16.94
N LYS A 287 -2.61 14.66 -15.79
CA LYS A 287 -3.12 15.92 -15.24
C LYS A 287 -2.08 17.02 -15.45
N LEU A 288 -2.45 18.01 -16.25
CA LEU A 288 -1.66 19.21 -16.50
C LEU A 288 -2.28 20.41 -15.77
N LYS A 289 -1.44 21.27 -15.23
CA LYS A 289 -1.82 22.55 -14.65
C LYS A 289 -1.01 23.65 -15.31
N PHE A 290 -1.71 24.62 -15.87
CA PHE A 290 -1.10 25.75 -16.58
C PHE A 290 -0.92 26.95 -15.64
N ASP A 291 -0.07 27.89 -16.05
CA ASP A 291 0.27 29.10 -15.32
C ASP A 291 -0.94 30.01 -15.05
N ASN A 292 -1.86 30.07 -16.01
CA ASN A 292 -3.13 30.79 -15.93
C ASN A 292 -4.19 30.11 -15.04
N GLY A 293 -3.86 28.97 -14.41
CA GLY A 293 -4.73 28.25 -13.49
C GLY A 293 -5.68 27.25 -14.15
N ILE A 294 -5.67 27.11 -15.48
CA ILE A 294 -6.42 26.05 -16.17
C ILE A 294 -5.83 24.69 -15.76
N GLU A 295 -6.70 23.71 -15.52
CA GLU A 295 -6.33 22.31 -15.32
C GLU A 295 -6.94 21.45 -16.42
N LEU A 296 -6.14 20.55 -16.98
CA LEU A 296 -6.55 19.63 -18.02
C LEU A 296 -6.23 18.21 -17.57
N THR A 297 -7.20 17.31 -17.68
CA THR A 297 -7.03 15.89 -17.35
C THR A 297 -7.39 15.05 -18.57
N ILE A 298 -6.41 14.35 -19.13
CA ILE A 298 -6.54 13.55 -20.35
C ILE A 298 -6.24 12.09 -20.01
N PRO A 299 -6.97 11.09 -20.53
CA PRO A 299 -6.57 9.68 -20.44
C PRO A 299 -5.15 9.48 -20.97
N LEU A 300 -4.34 8.64 -20.31
CA LEU A 300 -2.92 8.46 -20.68
C LEU A 300 -2.76 8.03 -22.14
N GLU A 301 -3.56 7.06 -22.58
CA GLU A 301 -3.56 6.53 -23.96
C GLU A 301 -3.84 7.61 -25.03
N LEU A 302 -4.57 8.66 -24.67
CA LEU A 302 -4.90 9.76 -25.60
C LEU A 302 -3.90 10.91 -25.53
N PHE A 303 -3.07 10.97 -24.49
CA PHE A 303 -2.13 12.08 -24.29
C PHE A 303 -1.00 12.05 -25.32
N ASN A 304 -0.53 10.85 -25.69
CA ASN A 304 0.53 10.64 -26.65
C ASN A 304 0.03 10.55 -28.11
N ASP A 305 -1.29 10.68 -28.34
CA ASP A 305 -1.88 10.64 -29.68
C ASP A 305 -1.90 12.05 -30.32
N PRO A 306 -1.07 12.32 -31.36
CA PRO A 306 -1.00 13.63 -32.02
C PRO A 306 -2.28 14.01 -32.77
N GLU A 307 -3.15 13.04 -33.07
CA GLU A 307 -4.47 13.26 -33.64
C GLU A 307 -5.50 13.72 -32.59
N VAL A 308 -5.17 13.64 -31.30
CA VAL A 308 -6.05 14.06 -30.20
C VAL A 308 -5.46 15.25 -29.43
N VAL A 309 -4.17 15.21 -29.10
CA VAL A 309 -3.49 16.25 -28.32
C VAL A 309 -2.21 16.66 -29.03
N GLU A 310 -2.07 17.95 -29.33
CA GLU A 310 -0.84 18.51 -29.87
C GLU A 310 -0.36 19.68 -29.01
N ILE A 311 0.89 19.60 -28.52
CA ILE A 311 1.53 20.67 -27.74
C ILE A 311 2.53 21.39 -28.64
N LYS A 312 2.37 22.71 -28.78
CA LYS A 312 3.19 23.56 -29.65
C LYS A 312 3.92 24.62 -28.83
N ASN A 313 5.22 24.77 -29.07
CA ASN A 313 5.96 25.93 -28.59
C ASN A 313 5.89 27.02 -29.65
N ASN A 314 5.32 28.16 -29.29
CA ASN A 314 5.19 29.31 -30.17
C ASN A 314 6.52 30.10 -30.23
N PRO A 315 6.77 30.86 -31.31
CA PRO A 315 7.99 31.68 -31.45
C PRO A 315 8.16 32.75 -30.36
N ASP A 316 7.07 33.15 -29.71
CA ASP A 316 7.06 34.12 -28.61
C ASP A 316 7.39 33.49 -27.24
N GLY A 317 7.66 32.18 -27.20
CA GLY A 317 7.97 31.43 -25.99
C GLY A 317 6.75 30.93 -25.22
N THR A 318 5.53 31.17 -25.71
CA THR A 318 4.31 30.61 -25.11
C THR A 318 4.09 29.16 -25.54
N ILE A 319 3.35 28.40 -24.73
CA ILE A 319 2.98 27.01 -25.03
C ILE A 319 1.49 26.99 -25.42
N GLY A 320 1.19 26.47 -26.60
CA GLY A 320 -0.16 26.17 -27.05
C GLY A 320 -0.48 24.69 -26.89
N ILE A 321 -1.72 24.38 -26.52
CA ILE A 321 -2.26 23.02 -26.58
C ILE A 321 -3.48 23.03 -27.49
N GLU A 322 -3.46 22.14 -28.47
CA GLU A 322 -4.55 21.91 -29.41
C GLU A 322 -5.18 20.55 -29.11
N LEU A 323 -6.49 20.55 -28.84
CA LEU A 323 -7.29 19.34 -28.70
C LEU A 323 -8.09 19.13 -29.98
N LYS A 324 -7.87 17.99 -30.63
CA LYS A 324 -8.41 17.66 -31.94
C LYS A 324 -9.47 16.55 -31.83
N ASN A 325 -10.24 16.36 -32.91
CA ASN A 325 -11.21 15.28 -33.04
C ASN A 325 -12.28 15.22 -31.93
N ILE A 326 -12.76 16.39 -31.48
CA ILE A 326 -13.85 16.51 -30.50
C ILE A 326 -15.19 16.75 -31.22
N GLU A 327 -16.10 15.77 -31.16
CA GLU A 327 -17.42 15.86 -31.81
C GLU A 327 -18.46 16.63 -30.98
N SER A 328 -18.39 16.55 -29.66
CA SER A 328 -19.36 17.20 -28.78
C SER A 328 -18.75 17.55 -27.42
N ILE A 329 -19.25 18.63 -26.83
CA ILE A 329 -18.88 19.09 -25.49
C ILE A 329 -20.12 19.02 -24.61
N LYS A 330 -20.00 18.39 -23.43
CA LYS A 330 -21.06 18.29 -22.44
C LYS A 330 -20.67 19.02 -21.16
N ASN A 331 -21.62 19.77 -20.60
CA ASN A 331 -21.48 20.35 -19.28
C ASN A 331 -21.80 19.30 -18.22
N MET A 332 -20.97 19.20 -17.17
CA MET A 332 -21.10 18.24 -16.07
C MET A 332 -21.58 18.88 -14.76
N PHE A 333 -22.10 20.11 -14.82
CA PHE A 333 -22.64 20.84 -13.68
C PHE A 333 -24.00 20.32 -13.20
#